data_AF-A0A3D3PUC4-F1
#
_entry.id   AF-A0A3D3PUC4-F1
#
_cell.length_a   1.000
_cell.length_b   1.000
_cell.length_c   1.000
_cell.angle_alpha   90.00
_cell.angle_beta   90.00
_cell.angle_gamma   90.00
#
_symmetry.space_group_name_H-M   'P 1'
#
loop_
_entity.id
_entity.type
_entity.pdbx_description
1 polymer ?
#
loop_
_entity_poly.entity_id
_entity_poly.type
_entity_poly.pdbx_seq_one_letter_code
_entity_poly.pdbx_strand_id
1 'polypeptide(L)'
;EEEVKQLLDLAQQVEGIARNVGMHAGGVLIAPGKLTDFCPLYTQGGDAGVVSQYDKDDVEAVGLVKFDFLGLTTLTILDRAVRYIKQLDPALADFSLEKLPLNDRASYELLTKAKTVAVFQLESRGMQGMLK
;
A
#
# COMPACT_ATOMS: atom_id res chain seq x y z
N GLU A 1 35.92 22.81 3.70
CA GLU A 1 35.05 23.22 2.56
C GLU A 1 35.35 22.41 1.29
N GLU A 2 36.63 22.24 0.92
CA GLU A 2 37.03 21.51 -0.29
C GLU A 2 36.65 20.00 -0.26
N GLU A 3 36.83 19.33 0.88
CA GLU A 3 36.45 17.92 1.06
C GLU A 3 34.93 17.68 0.91
N VAL A 4 34.10 18.64 1.37
CA VAL A 4 32.64 18.57 1.25
C VAL A 4 32.23 18.70 -0.22
N LYS A 5 32.89 19.61 -0.96
CA LYS A 5 32.67 19.76 -2.39
C LYS A 5 33.02 18.48 -3.16
N GLN A 6 34.19 17.90 -2.89
CA GLN A 6 34.61 16.63 -3.50
C GLN A 6 33.65 15.47 -3.19
N LEU A 7 33.15 15.40 -1.95
CA LEU A 7 32.16 14.39 -1.57
C LEU A 7 30.86 14.52 -2.37
N LEU A 8 30.35 15.75 -2.53
CA LEU A 8 29.12 16.00 -3.28
C LEU A 8 29.29 15.73 -4.78
N ASP A 9 30.43 16.10 -5.36
CA ASP A 9 30.75 15.84 -6.76
C ASP A 9 30.78 14.33 -7.04
N LEU A 10 31.37 13.54 -6.13
CA LEU A 10 31.37 12.08 -6.22
C LEU A 10 29.99 11.47 -5.97
N ALA A 11 29.22 12.00 -5.02
CA ALA A 11 27.87 11.52 -4.72
C ALA A 11 26.92 11.71 -5.91
N GLN A 12 27.00 12.85 -6.61
CA GLN A 12 26.21 13.11 -7.82
C GLN A 12 26.53 12.14 -8.96
N GLN A 13 27.79 11.70 -9.09
CA GLN A 13 28.17 10.72 -10.12
C GLN A 13 27.56 9.34 -9.90
N VAL A 14 27.22 8.98 -8.66
CA VAL A 14 26.67 7.67 -8.30
C VAL A 14 25.18 7.72 -7.95
N GLU A 15 24.56 8.90 -7.97
CA GLU A 15 23.14 9.08 -7.71
C GLU A 15 22.29 8.41 -8.80
N GLY A 16 21.28 7.65 -8.38
CA GLY A 16 20.38 6.95 -9.30
C GLY A 16 20.90 5.61 -9.85
N ILE A 17 22.14 5.22 -9.53
CA ILE A 17 22.66 3.90 -9.93
C ILE A 17 22.01 2.81 -9.08
N ALA A 18 21.49 1.78 -9.74
CA ALA A 18 20.92 0.61 -9.07
C ALA A 18 22.00 -0.14 -8.27
N ARG A 19 21.83 -0.20 -6.94
CA ARG A 19 22.80 -0.83 -6.03
C ARG A 19 22.55 -2.33 -5.83
N ASN A 20 21.29 -2.74 -5.71
CA ASN A 20 20.88 -4.11 -5.39
C ASN A 20 19.54 -4.43 -6.06
N VAL A 21 19.23 -5.72 -6.23
CA VAL A 21 17.89 -6.19 -6.59
C VAL A 21 17.04 -6.26 -5.33
N GLY A 22 15.90 -5.56 -5.33
CA GLY A 22 14.92 -5.60 -4.25
C GLY A 22 13.60 -6.22 -4.71
N MET A 23 12.88 -6.87 -3.80
CA MET A 23 11.51 -7.34 -4.06
C MET A 23 10.51 -6.21 -3.79
N HIS A 24 9.60 -5.97 -4.73
CA HIS A 24 8.49 -5.05 -4.51
C HIS A 24 7.52 -5.66 -3.49
N ALA A 25 7.26 -4.94 -2.40
CA ALA A 25 6.52 -5.47 -1.24
C ALA A 25 5.06 -5.88 -1.53
N GLY A 26 4.49 -5.50 -2.69
CA GLY A 26 3.09 -5.80 -3.04
C GLY A 26 2.86 -6.32 -4.46
N GLY A 27 3.87 -6.38 -5.31
CA GLY A 27 3.66 -6.66 -6.75
C GLY A 27 3.66 -8.15 -7.04
N VAL A 28 2.53 -8.69 -7.49
CA VAL A 28 2.41 -10.06 -7.98
C VAL A 28 2.11 -10.03 -9.47
N LEU A 29 2.81 -10.87 -10.23
CA LEU A 29 2.64 -11.00 -11.68
C LEU A 29 1.84 -12.25 -12.01
N ILE A 30 0.89 -12.10 -12.94
CA ILE A 30 0.08 -13.21 -13.46
C ILE A 30 0.27 -13.27 -14.97
N ALA A 31 0.71 -14.43 -15.45
CA ALA A 31 0.88 -14.75 -16.86
C ALA A 31 -0.09 -15.86 -17.29
N PRO A 32 -0.51 -15.92 -18.55
CA PRO A 32 -1.34 -17.01 -19.07
C PRO A 32 -0.58 -18.34 -19.23
N GLY A 33 0.73 -18.35 -18.97
CA GLY A 33 1.63 -19.50 -19.10
C GLY A 33 2.83 -19.38 -18.14
N LYS A 34 3.99 -19.92 -18.52
CA LYS A 34 5.19 -19.79 -17.68
C LYS A 34 5.67 -18.35 -17.72
N LEU A 35 5.97 -17.77 -16.55
CA LEU A 35 6.51 -16.40 -16.46
C LEU A 35 7.79 -16.22 -17.29
N THR A 36 8.62 -17.26 -17.39
CA THR A 36 9.85 -17.27 -18.19
C THR A 36 9.63 -17.09 -19.69
N ASP A 37 8.41 -17.30 -20.19
CA ASP A 37 8.06 -17.07 -21.61
C ASP A 37 7.87 -15.56 -21.88
N PHE A 38 7.71 -14.74 -20.83
CA PHE A 38 7.43 -13.31 -20.91
C PHE A 38 8.56 -12.45 -20.31
N CYS A 39 9.20 -12.88 -19.21
CA CYS A 39 10.30 -12.15 -18.59
C CYS A 39 11.33 -13.07 -17.91
N PRO A 40 12.61 -12.66 -17.84
CA PRO A 40 13.60 -13.36 -17.05
C PRO A 40 13.31 -13.19 -15.54
N LEU A 41 13.57 -14.26 -14.79
CA LEU A 41 13.33 -14.32 -13.35
C LEU A 41 14.64 -14.27 -12.56
N TYR A 42 14.57 -13.73 -11.35
CA TYR A 42 15.65 -13.68 -10.38
C TYR A 42 15.23 -14.33 -9.07
N THR A 43 16.17 -15.03 -8.43
CA THR A 43 16.05 -15.54 -7.07
C THR A 43 17.37 -15.34 -6.35
N GLN A 44 17.31 -14.95 -5.08
CA GLN A 44 18.50 -14.73 -4.24
C GLN A 44 19.03 -16.03 -3.61
N GLY A 45 18.43 -17.19 -3.95
CA GLY A 45 18.75 -18.51 -3.38
C GLY A 45 17.99 -18.81 -2.08
N GLY A 46 17.83 -20.10 -1.76
CA GLY A 46 17.04 -20.57 -0.60
C GLY A 46 15.52 -20.45 -0.82
N ASP A 47 14.78 -20.27 0.28
CA ASP A 47 13.31 -20.02 0.29
C ASP A 47 12.95 -18.58 -0.12
N ALA A 48 13.89 -17.84 -0.72
CA ALA A 48 13.65 -16.48 -1.19
C ALA A 48 12.66 -16.48 -2.37
N GLY A 49 11.67 -15.59 -2.31
CA GLY A 49 10.67 -15.43 -3.37
C GLY A 49 11.30 -15.18 -4.74
N VAL A 50 10.63 -15.66 -5.79
CA VAL A 50 11.01 -15.44 -7.18
C VAL A 50 10.47 -14.08 -7.63
N VAL A 51 11.32 -13.26 -8.23
CA VAL A 51 10.96 -11.92 -8.72
C VAL A 51 11.26 -11.79 -10.21
N SER A 52 10.51 -10.92 -10.90
CA SER A 52 10.84 -10.52 -12.27
C SER A 52 12.11 -9.66 -12.29
N GLN A 53 12.95 -9.83 -13.31
CA GLN A 53 14.07 -8.92 -13.56
C GLN A 53 13.62 -7.62 -14.26
N TYR A 54 12.46 -7.63 -14.89
CA TYR A 54 11.81 -6.43 -15.40
C TYR A 54 11.17 -5.64 -14.27
N ASP A 55 11.29 -4.31 -14.34
CA ASP A 55 10.61 -3.40 -13.45
C ASP A 55 9.11 -3.27 -13.79
N LYS A 56 8.41 -2.37 -13.11
CA LYS A 56 6.96 -2.21 -13.27
C LYS A 56 6.58 -1.90 -14.72
N ASP A 57 7.27 -0.96 -15.35
CA ASP A 57 6.86 -0.42 -16.64
C ASP A 57 7.18 -1.43 -17.76
N ASP A 58 8.31 -2.12 -17.63
CA ASP A 58 8.71 -3.19 -18.55
C ASP A 58 7.77 -4.39 -18.50
N VAL A 59 7.31 -4.79 -17.29
CA VAL A 59 6.34 -5.89 -17.10
C VAL A 59 5.01 -5.57 -17.78
N GLU A 60 4.50 -4.35 -17.63
CA GLU A 60 3.25 -3.93 -18.27
C GLU A 60 3.41 -3.88 -19.80
N ALA A 61 4.57 -3.44 -20.30
CA ALA A 61 4.86 -3.38 -21.73
C ALA A 61 4.91 -4.76 -22.40
N VAL A 62 5.37 -5.81 -21.71
CA VAL A 62 5.36 -7.19 -22.20
C VAL A 62 3.99 -7.89 -22.04
N GLY A 63 2.98 -7.16 -21.56
CA GLY A 63 1.60 -7.64 -21.48
C GLY A 63 1.30 -8.52 -20.27
N LEU A 64 2.15 -8.49 -19.23
CA LEU A 64 1.88 -9.19 -17.99
C LEU A 64 0.92 -8.38 -17.12
N VAL A 65 -0.03 -9.09 -16.50
CA VAL A 65 -0.96 -8.46 -15.55
C VAL A 65 -0.28 -8.38 -14.18
N LYS A 66 -0.19 -7.17 -13.67
CA LYS A 66 0.35 -6.89 -12.33
C LYS A 66 -0.80 -6.62 -11.36
N PHE A 67 -0.79 -7.29 -10.21
CA PHE A 67 -1.62 -6.96 -9.07
C PHE A 67 -0.76 -6.38 -7.96
N ASP A 68 -1.14 -5.20 -7.48
CA ASP A 68 -0.55 -4.60 -6.29
C ASP A 68 -1.38 -4.93 -5.05
N PHE A 69 -0.84 -5.79 -4.20
CA PHE A 69 -1.32 -6.03 -2.86
C PHE A 69 -0.77 -4.95 -1.93
N LEU A 70 -1.55 -3.89 -1.74
CA LEU A 70 -1.22 -2.84 -0.80
C LEU A 70 -1.60 -3.26 0.62
N GLY A 71 -0.62 -3.34 1.52
CA GLY A 71 -0.80 -3.66 2.93
C GLY A 71 -1.40 -2.51 3.75
N LEU A 72 -2.62 -2.08 3.44
CA LEU A 72 -3.32 -1.04 4.21
C LEU A 72 -3.86 -1.60 5.52
N THR A 73 -3.21 -1.27 6.64
CA THR A 73 -3.66 -1.61 8.00
C THR A 73 -5.10 -1.18 8.28
N THR A 74 -5.60 -0.14 7.61
CA THR A 74 -6.99 0.32 7.68
C THR A 74 -7.99 -0.80 7.42
N LEU A 75 -7.79 -1.62 6.39
CA LEU A 75 -8.71 -2.72 6.06
C LEU A 75 -8.69 -3.80 7.14
N THR A 76 -7.52 -4.08 7.71
CA THR A 76 -7.38 -5.02 8.84
C THR A 76 -8.11 -4.52 10.09
N ILE A 77 -8.06 -3.21 10.37
CA ILE A 77 -8.79 -2.60 11.49
C ILE A 77 -10.30 -2.71 11.26
N LEU A 78 -10.77 -2.40 10.05
CA LEU A 78 -12.18 -2.48 9.68
C LEU A 78 -12.73 -3.92 9.77
N ASP A 79 -12.00 -4.91 9.25
CA ASP A 79 -12.37 -6.33 9.37
C ASP A 79 -12.51 -6.76 10.83
N ARG A 80 -11.57 -6.37 11.69
CA ARG A 80 -11.65 -6.65 13.14
C ARG A 80 -12.86 -5.96 13.79
N ALA A 81 -13.13 -4.71 13.44
CA ALA A 81 -14.29 -3.98 13.95
C ALA A 81 -15.60 -4.67 13.57
N VAL A 82 -15.76 -5.08 12.31
CA VAL A 82 -16.93 -5.85 11.84
C VAL A 82 -17.09 -7.15 12.61
N ARG A 83 -16.00 -7.91 12.83
CA ARG A 83 -16.03 -9.15 13.62
C ARG A 83 -16.52 -8.91 15.04
N TYR A 84 -16.01 -7.87 15.71
CA TYR A 84 -16.44 -7.55 17.07
C TYR A 84 -17.90 -7.10 17.15
N ILE A 85 -18.38 -6.28 16.21
CA ILE A 85 -19.79 -5.87 16.15
C ILE A 85 -20.70 -7.10 16.10
N LYS A 86 -20.40 -8.05 15.22
CA LYS A 86 -21.17 -9.30 15.06
C LYS A 86 -21.13 -10.21 16.30
N GLN A 87 -20.01 -10.22 17.02
CA GLN A 87 -19.85 -11.01 18.23
C GLN A 87 -20.56 -10.42 19.43
N LEU A 88 -20.60 -9.09 19.54
CA LEU A 88 -21.15 -8.37 20.69
C LEU A 88 -22.68 -8.21 20.61
N ASP A 89 -23.23 -8.12 19.40
CA ASP A 89 -24.67 -7.97 19.19
C ASP A 89 -25.20 -8.97 18.16
N PRO A 90 -25.93 -10.02 18.62
CA PRO A 90 -26.56 -10.99 17.73
C PRO A 90 -27.55 -10.38 16.72
N ALA A 91 -28.16 -9.23 17.03
CA ALA A 91 -29.04 -8.53 16.09
C ALA A 91 -28.28 -7.96 14.88
N LEU A 92 -26.95 -7.82 14.99
CA LEU A 92 -26.06 -7.31 13.96
C LEU A 92 -25.22 -8.42 13.30
N ALA A 93 -25.63 -9.69 13.38
CA ALA A 93 -24.92 -10.81 12.76
C ALA A 93 -24.64 -10.61 11.25
N ASP A 94 -25.56 -9.93 10.55
CA ASP A 94 -25.46 -9.62 9.12
C ASP A 94 -24.85 -8.24 8.80
N PHE A 95 -24.21 -7.60 9.79
CA PHE A 95 -23.55 -6.31 9.60
C PHE A 95 -22.53 -6.36 8.44
N SER A 96 -22.60 -5.37 7.56
CA SER A 96 -21.68 -5.22 6.43
C SER A 96 -21.40 -3.74 6.18
N LEU A 97 -20.13 -3.41 5.99
CA LEU A 97 -19.68 -2.05 5.66
C LEU A 97 -20.31 -1.54 4.35
N GLU A 98 -20.53 -2.43 3.38
CA GLU A 98 -21.09 -2.11 2.05
C GLU A 98 -22.54 -1.61 2.12
N LYS A 99 -23.24 -1.91 3.22
CA LYS A 99 -24.65 -1.54 3.42
C LYS A 99 -24.81 -0.26 4.24
N LEU A 100 -23.72 0.36 4.69
CA LEU A 100 -23.79 1.55 5.54
C LEU A 100 -24.33 2.76 4.75
N PRO A 101 -25.27 3.53 5.33
CA PRO A 101 -25.72 4.76 4.71
C PRO A 101 -24.62 5.82 4.73
N LEU A 102 -24.44 6.52 3.62
CA LEU A 102 -23.44 7.59 3.49
C LEU A 102 -23.90 8.95 4.04
N ASN A 103 -25.12 9.02 4.58
CA ASN A 103 -25.74 10.25 5.12
C ASN A 103 -25.94 10.18 6.65
N ASP A 104 -25.16 9.37 7.35
CA ASP A 104 -25.28 9.23 8.80
C ASP A 104 -24.88 10.52 9.55
N ARG A 105 -25.88 11.15 10.16
CA ARG A 105 -25.71 12.44 10.84
C ARG A 105 -24.69 12.36 11.97
N ALA A 106 -24.67 11.28 12.74
CA ALA A 106 -23.76 11.12 13.86
C ALA A 106 -22.29 11.07 13.41
N SER A 107 -22.00 10.35 12.32
CA SER A 107 -20.68 10.30 11.68
C SER A 107 -20.24 11.68 11.20
N TYR A 108 -21.12 12.45 10.54
CA TYR A 108 -20.81 13.81 10.13
C TYR A 108 -20.55 14.75 11.30
N GLU A 109 -21.28 14.63 12.40
CA GLU A 109 -21.03 15.44 13.60
C GLU A 109 -19.69 15.14 14.26
N LEU A 110 -19.20 13.91 14.17
CA LEU A 110 -17.85 13.54 14.61
C LEU A 110 -16.80 14.22 13.75
N LEU A 111 -16.99 14.23 12.42
CA LEU A 111 -16.09 14.87 11.46
C LEU A 111 -16.06 16.39 11.62
N THR A 112 -17.21 17.08 11.74
CA THR A 112 -17.27 18.54 11.91
C THR A 112 -16.73 19.01 13.26
N LYS A 113 -16.71 18.14 14.28
CA LYS A 113 -16.03 18.40 15.55
C LYS A 113 -14.53 18.12 15.49
N ALA A 114 -13.99 17.80 14.31
CA ALA A 114 -12.61 17.42 14.06
C ALA A 114 -12.11 16.27 14.97
N LYS A 115 -13.01 15.36 15.38
CA LYS A 115 -12.68 14.21 16.23
C LYS A 115 -12.14 13.04 15.39
N THR A 116 -11.13 13.29 14.57
CA THR A 116 -10.69 12.37 13.51
C THR A 116 -9.46 11.54 13.86
N VAL A 117 -9.12 11.37 15.15
CA VAL A 117 -8.08 10.42 15.57
C VAL A 117 -8.51 9.01 15.17
N ALA A 118 -7.62 8.23 14.55
CA ALA A 118 -7.90 6.92 13.96
C ALA A 118 -8.93 6.91 12.81
N VAL A 119 -9.23 8.08 12.22
CA VAL A 119 -10.05 8.17 10.99
C VAL A 119 -9.11 8.30 9.79
N PHE A 120 -9.08 7.26 8.97
CA PHE A 120 -8.18 7.15 7.81
C PHE A 120 -8.16 8.43 6.97
N GLN A 121 -6.95 8.90 6.61
CA GLN A 121 -6.65 10.14 5.89
C GLN A 121 -6.94 11.47 6.62
N LEU A 122 -7.70 11.46 7.71
CA LEU A 122 -8.15 12.68 8.39
C LEU A 122 -7.45 12.97 9.73
N GLU A 123 -6.43 12.19 10.09
CA GLU A 123 -5.75 12.27 11.40
C GLU A 123 -4.79 13.47 11.52
N SER A 124 -4.32 14.03 10.41
CA SER A 124 -3.29 15.07 10.45
C SER A 124 -3.83 16.37 11.07
N ARG A 125 -2.96 17.11 11.76
CA ARG A 125 -3.31 18.41 12.36
C ARG A 125 -3.84 19.41 11.32
N GLY A 126 -3.25 19.41 10.13
CA GLY A 126 -3.70 20.27 9.03
C GLY A 126 -5.11 19.92 8.57
N MET A 127 -5.41 18.63 8.43
CA MET A 127 -6.75 18.17 8.03
C MET A 127 -7.80 18.44 9.12
N GLN A 128 -7.46 18.21 10.39
CA GLN A 128 -8.32 18.58 11.52
C GLN A 128 -8.61 20.08 11.59
N GLY A 129 -7.63 20.92 11.21
CA GLY A 129 -7.81 22.36 11.11
C GLY A 129 -8.78 22.76 10.00
N MET A 130 -8.78 22.05 8.87
CA MET A 130 -9.67 22.31 7.74
C MET A 130 -11.13 21.91 8.02
N LEU A 131 -11.36 20.96 8.93
CA LEU A 131 -12.69 20.47 9.30
C LEU A 131 -13.42 21.36 10.31
N LYS A 132 -12.72 22.29 10.97
CA LYS A 132 -13.27 23.25 11.93
C LYS A 132 -13.72 24.53 11.25
#